data_AF-A0A6N7GQS2-F1
#
_entry.id   AF-A0A6N7GQS2-F1
#
_cell.length_a   1.000
_cell.length_b   1.000
_cell.length_c   1.000
_cell.angle_alpha   90.00
_cell.angle_beta   90.00
_cell.angle_gamma   90.00
#
_symmetry.space_group_name_H-M   'P 1'
#
loop_
_entity.id
_entity.type
_entity.pdbx_description
1 polymer ?
#
loop_
_entity_poly.entity_id
_entity_poly.type
_entity_poly.pdbx_seq_one_letter_code
_entity_poly.pdbx_strand_id
1 'polypeptide(L)'
;MAKHLGFNDYDIAGITNAITRYKSAGLRADYDITDKAAGVVRIVLENPVSRDGSLVVFDVHKVGRRGWFRDKANWVVQLASKQPGTDLQQHGCVSGTMQAFALSAAEVDLKHGFLSKATFDLCADSDGS
;
A
#
# COMPACT_ATOMS: atom_id res chain seq x y z
N MET A 1 17.13 -0.55 8.61
CA MET A 1 16.19 -1.58 8.12
C MET A 1 15.00 -1.64 9.06
N ALA A 2 13.85 -1.22 8.57
CA ALA A 2 12.60 -1.26 9.32
C ALA A 2 12.20 -2.72 9.60
N LYS A 3 11.67 -2.99 10.79
CA LYS A 3 11.22 -4.33 11.20
C LYS A 3 9.81 -4.56 10.69
N HIS A 4 9.56 -5.56 9.85
CA HIS A 4 8.19 -5.93 9.48
C HIS A 4 7.44 -6.57 10.64
N LEU A 5 6.14 -6.28 10.73
CA LEU A 5 5.22 -6.84 11.68
C LEU A 5 4.14 -7.61 10.93
N GLY A 6 3.80 -8.82 11.36
CA GLY A 6 2.73 -9.60 10.74
C GLY A 6 1.36 -8.88 10.81
N PHE A 7 0.56 -9.11 9.77
CA PHE A 7 -0.84 -8.70 9.74
C PHE A 7 -1.67 -9.64 10.61
N ASN A 8 -2.55 -9.06 11.43
CA ASN A 8 -3.58 -9.78 12.16
C ASN A 8 -4.94 -9.67 11.44
N ASP A 9 -5.96 -10.32 11.99
CA ASP A 9 -7.28 -10.36 11.34
C ASP A 9 -7.95 -8.98 11.22
N TYR A 10 -7.69 -8.06 12.16
CA TYR A 10 -8.18 -6.68 12.06
C TYR A 10 -7.53 -5.91 10.90
N ASP A 11 -6.23 -6.10 10.70
CA ASP A 11 -5.50 -5.50 9.59
C ASP A 11 -6.03 -6.04 8.24
N ILE A 12 -6.31 -7.33 8.16
CA ILE A 12 -6.87 -7.97 6.96
C ILE A 12 -8.29 -7.48 6.70
N ALA A 13 -9.13 -7.32 7.73
CA ALA A 13 -10.46 -6.75 7.57
C ALA A 13 -10.41 -5.33 6.97
N GLY A 14 -9.41 -4.52 7.34
CA GLY A 14 -9.15 -3.21 6.74
C GLY A 14 -8.85 -3.29 5.24
N ILE A 15 -8.02 -4.25 4.82
CA ILE A 15 -7.74 -4.53 3.39
C ILE A 15 -9.01 -4.99 2.67
N THR A 16 -9.74 -5.97 3.22
CA THR A 16 -10.98 -6.47 2.62
C THR A 16 -12.00 -5.35 2.45
N ASN A 17 -12.13 -4.44 3.41
CA ASN A 17 -13.00 -3.28 3.30
C ASN A 17 -12.58 -2.34 2.16
N ALA A 18 -11.28 -2.13 1.94
CA ALA A 18 -10.78 -1.34 0.80
C ALA A 18 -11.15 -2.02 -0.54
N ILE A 19 -10.93 -3.33 -0.65
CA ILE A 19 -11.27 -4.10 -1.84
C ILE A 19 -12.77 -4.07 -2.14
N THR A 20 -13.62 -4.23 -1.12
CA THR A 20 -15.08 -4.12 -1.26
C THR A 20 -15.49 -2.73 -1.76
N ARG A 21 -14.85 -1.65 -1.29
CA ARG A 21 -15.11 -0.30 -1.81
C ARG A 21 -14.72 -0.17 -3.28
N TYR A 22 -13.56 -0.69 -3.68
CA TYR A 22 -13.13 -0.66 -5.09
C TYR A 22 -14.09 -1.43 -5.99
N LYS A 23 -14.49 -2.65 -5.58
CA LYS A 23 -15.48 -3.47 -6.30
C LYS A 23 -16.84 -2.78 -6.40
N SER A 24 -17.29 -2.13 -5.33
CA SER A 24 -18.54 -1.37 -5.32
C SER A 24 -18.50 -0.14 -6.24
N ALA A 25 -17.31 0.42 -6.49
CA ALA A 25 -17.09 1.49 -7.47
C ALA A 25 -16.97 0.96 -8.93
N GLY A 26 -17.18 -0.34 -9.14
CA GLY A 26 -17.13 -0.99 -10.46
C GLY A 26 -15.71 -1.32 -10.93
N LEU A 27 -14.70 -1.27 -10.05
CA LEU A 27 -13.32 -1.64 -10.38
C LEU A 27 -13.08 -3.12 -10.16
N ARG A 28 -12.24 -3.73 -11.00
CA ARG A 28 -11.66 -5.05 -10.71
C ARG A 28 -10.54 -4.86 -9.69
N ALA A 29 -10.66 -5.49 -8.53
CA ALA A 29 -9.65 -5.44 -7.48
C ALA A 29 -9.55 -6.77 -6.75
N ASP A 30 -8.36 -7.16 -6.34
CA ASP A 30 -8.10 -8.32 -5.50
C ASP A 30 -6.87 -8.09 -4.62
N TYR A 31 -6.59 -9.02 -3.71
CA TYR A 31 -5.45 -8.94 -2.81
C TYR A 31 -4.84 -10.31 -2.53
N ASP A 32 -3.53 -10.33 -2.32
CA ASP A 32 -2.74 -11.50 -1.96
C ASP A 32 -2.19 -11.35 -0.54
N ILE A 33 -2.45 -12.37 0.28
CA ILE A 33 -2.09 -12.45 1.69
C ILE A 33 -1.02 -13.51 1.97
N THR A 34 -0.39 -14.08 0.94
CA THR A 34 0.64 -15.11 1.08
C THR A 34 1.74 -14.69 2.06
N ASP A 35 2.17 -13.43 1.99
CA ASP A 35 3.24 -12.87 2.83
C ASP A 35 2.74 -12.10 4.06
N LYS A 36 1.48 -12.29 4.48
CA LYS A 36 0.87 -11.53 5.58
C LYS A 36 1.64 -11.66 6.90
N ALA A 37 2.21 -12.85 7.16
CA ALA A 37 3.02 -13.11 8.35
C ALA A 37 4.38 -12.39 8.30
N ALA A 38 4.90 -12.16 7.09
CA ALA A 38 6.09 -11.35 6.83
C ALA A 38 5.78 -9.83 6.78
N GLY A 39 4.53 -9.43 7.04
CA GLY A 39 4.15 -8.03 7.12
C GLY A 39 3.91 -7.37 5.78
N VAL A 40 3.54 -8.14 4.75
CA VAL A 40 3.23 -7.63 3.40
C VAL A 40 1.89 -8.17 2.92
N VAL A 41 1.05 -7.30 2.39
CA VAL A 41 -0.17 -7.67 1.64
C VAL A 41 -0.17 -6.89 0.33
N ARG A 42 -0.36 -7.58 -0.79
CA ARG A 42 -0.40 -6.95 -2.11
C ARG A 42 -1.85 -6.73 -2.52
N ILE A 43 -2.20 -5.51 -2.89
CA ILE A 43 -3.47 -5.18 -3.55
C ILE A 43 -3.20 -4.96 -5.03
N VAL A 44 -4.02 -5.55 -5.88
CA VAL A 44 -4.01 -5.31 -7.33
C VAL A 44 -5.37 -4.78 -7.73
N LEU A 45 -5.41 -3.69 -8.48
CA LEU A 45 -6.64 -3.14 -9.02
C LEU A 45 -6.45 -2.63 -10.45
N GLU A 46 -7.52 -2.66 -11.23
CA GLU A 46 -7.60 -1.94 -12.50
C GLU A 46 -7.35 -0.45 -12.26
N ASN A 47 -6.56 0.18 -13.14
CA ASN A 47 -6.25 1.59 -13.04
C ASN A 47 -7.52 2.44 -13.25
N PRO A 48 -8.02 3.13 -12.21
CA PRO A 48 -9.25 3.90 -12.31
C PRO A 48 -9.09 5.19 -13.13
N VAL A 49 -7.85 5.64 -13.39
CA VAL A 49 -7.56 6.89 -14.10
C VAL A 49 -7.61 6.71 -15.61
N SER A 50 -6.97 5.67 -16.15
CA SER A 50 -6.90 5.43 -17.60
C SER A 50 -7.92 4.42 -18.12
N ARG A 51 -8.31 3.41 -17.32
CA ARG A 51 -9.21 2.30 -17.71
C ARG A 51 -8.87 1.64 -19.07
N ASP A 52 -7.59 1.58 -19.38
CA ASP A 52 -7.01 1.05 -20.63
C ASP A 52 -6.52 -0.40 -20.48
N GLY A 53 -6.94 -1.09 -19.41
CA GLY A 53 -6.44 -2.42 -19.05
C GLY A 53 -5.12 -2.40 -18.27
N SER A 54 -4.56 -1.23 -17.98
CA SER A 54 -3.44 -1.13 -17.02
C SER A 54 -3.89 -1.46 -15.59
N LEU A 55 -2.93 -1.96 -14.81
CA LEU A 55 -3.11 -2.35 -13.42
C LEU A 55 -2.30 -1.44 -12.51
N VAL A 56 -2.81 -1.22 -11.31
CA VAL A 56 -2.13 -0.60 -10.18
C VAL A 56 -1.88 -1.67 -9.14
N VAL A 57 -0.69 -1.63 -8.55
CA VAL A 57 -0.28 -2.54 -7.48
C VAL A 57 0.13 -1.71 -6.28
N PHE A 58 -0.50 -1.99 -5.14
CA PHE A 58 -0.15 -1.44 -3.84
C PHE A 58 0.40 -2.56 -2.97
N ASP A 59 1.70 -2.53 -2.72
CA ASP A 59 2.31 -3.41 -1.72
C ASP A 59 2.22 -2.70 -0.36
N VAL A 60 1.34 -3.22 0.50
CA VAL A 60 1.05 -2.66 1.82
C VAL A 60 1.94 -3.36 2.84
N HIS A 61 2.82 -2.60 3.46
CA HIS A 61 3.75 -3.07 4.47
C HIS A 61 3.33 -2.57 5.84
N LYS A 62 3.34 -3.47 6.81
CA LYS A 62 3.22 -3.12 8.22
C LYS A 62 4.60 -3.19 8.86
N VAL A 63 5.13 -2.04 9.24
CA VAL A 63 6.47 -1.92 9.81
C VAL A 63 6.41 -1.40 11.25
N GLY A 64 7.29 -1.89 12.10
CA GLY A 64 7.47 -1.43 13.46
C GLY A 64 8.37 -0.21 13.48
N ARG A 65 7.83 0.92 13.93
CA ARG A 65 8.60 2.12 14.24
C ARG A 65 8.99 2.09 15.71
N ARG A 66 10.28 2.21 15.98
CA ARG A 66 10.84 2.16 17.34
C ARG A 66 10.34 3.38 18.13
N GLY A 67 9.42 3.15 19.06
CA GLY A 67 8.98 4.18 20.01
C GLY A 67 9.79 4.14 21.29
N TRP A 68 9.70 5.21 22.09
CA TRP A 68 10.38 5.30 23.40
C TRP A 68 9.97 4.15 24.34
N PHE A 69 8.70 3.74 24.32
CA PHE A 69 8.16 2.73 25.24
C PHE A 69 7.65 1.44 24.58
N ARG A 70 7.45 1.42 23.25
CA ARG A 70 7.05 0.23 22.46
C ARG A 70 7.17 0.53 20.96
N ASP A 71 7.43 -0.50 20.16
CA ASP A 71 7.27 -0.41 18.70
C ASP A 71 5.81 -0.06 18.35
N LYS A 72 5.60 1.02 17.61
CA LYS A 72 4.29 1.39 17.04
C LYS A 72 4.24 0.93 15.58
N ALA A 73 3.08 0.43 15.14
CA ALA A 73 2.90 0.13 13.72
C ALA A 73 2.90 1.43 12.90
N ASN A 74 3.67 1.43 11.82
CA ASN A 74 3.61 2.37 10.72
C ASN A 74 3.26 1.59 9.45
N TRP A 75 2.51 2.21 8.56
CA TRP A 75 2.03 1.59 7.33
C TRP A 75 2.71 2.25 6.16
N VAL A 76 3.33 1.47 5.29
CA VAL A 76 3.96 1.95 4.07
C VAL A 76 3.27 1.29 2.89
N VAL A 77 2.91 2.05 1.88
CA VAL A 77 2.36 1.53 0.63
C VAL A 77 3.35 1.83 -0.48
N GLN A 78 3.95 0.80 -1.07
CA GLN A 78 4.74 0.95 -2.29
C GLN A 78 3.79 0.97 -3.49
N LEU A 79 4.01 1.93 -4.37
CA LEU A 79 3.15 2.22 -5.50
C LEU A 79 3.81 1.72 -6.78
N ALA A 80 3.11 0.87 -7.50
CA ALA A 80 3.55 0.38 -8.79
C ALA A 80 2.39 0.33 -9.79
N SER A 81 2.72 0.33 -11.07
CA SER A 81 1.75 0.12 -12.15
C SER A 81 2.28 -0.84 -13.19
N LYS A 82 1.38 -1.52 -13.89
CA LYS A 82 1.72 -2.41 -15.00
C LYS A 82 0.85 -2.09 -16.20
N GLN A 83 1.47 -1.73 -17.31
CA GLN A 83 0.79 -1.60 -18.60
C GLN A 83 0.61 -2.99 -19.24
N PRO A 84 -0.37 -3.17 -20.14
CA PRO A 84 -0.51 -4.42 -20.87
C PRO A 84 0.77 -4.77 -21.63
N GLY A 85 1.30 -5.98 -21.38
CA GLY A 85 2.50 -6.48 -22.04
C GLY A 85 3.83 -5.89 -21.54
N THR A 86 3.83 -5.06 -20.49
CA THR A 86 5.06 -4.52 -19.89
C THR A 86 5.38 -5.16 -18.55
N ASP A 87 6.60 -4.93 -18.07
CA ASP A 87 6.96 -5.22 -16.70
C ASP A 87 6.30 -4.24 -15.71
N LEU A 88 6.36 -4.60 -14.42
CA LEU A 88 5.87 -3.79 -13.33
C LEU A 88 6.81 -2.58 -13.13
N GLN A 89 6.26 -1.37 -13.24
CA GLN A 89 6.97 -0.13 -12.99
C GLN A 89 6.74 0.34 -11.56
N GLN A 90 7.81 0.50 -10.79
CA GLN A 90 7.79 1.08 -9.45
C GLN A 90 7.82 2.61 -9.52
N HIS A 91 7.05 3.29 -8.67
CA HIS A 91 6.95 4.76 -8.68
C HIS A 91 7.52 5.41 -7.42
N GLY A 92 7.11 4.93 -6.25
CA GLY A 92 7.46 5.53 -4.96
C GLY A 92 6.66 4.91 -3.83
N CYS A 93 6.74 5.51 -2.64
CA CYS A 93 6.05 5.04 -1.45
C CYS A 93 5.25 6.16 -0.79
N VAL A 94 4.20 5.80 -0.07
CA VAL A 94 3.54 6.69 0.90
C VAL A 94 3.50 6.01 2.25
N SER A 95 3.40 6.77 3.34
CA SER A 95 3.30 6.22 4.69
C SER A 95 2.19 6.85 5.51
N GLY A 96 1.79 6.16 6.58
CA GLY A 96 0.79 6.65 7.53
C GLY A 96 0.80 5.84 8.83
N THR A 97 0.47 6.51 9.94
CA THR A 97 0.36 5.87 11.26
C THR A 97 -0.83 4.92 11.38
N MET A 98 -1.81 5.04 10.47
CA MET A 98 -2.96 4.15 10.34
C MET A 98 -3.04 3.61 8.92
N GLN A 99 -3.42 2.33 8.79
CA GLN A 99 -3.52 1.63 7.50
C GLN A 99 -4.41 2.39 6.51
N ALA A 100 -5.59 2.83 6.97
CA ALA A 100 -6.55 3.56 6.15
C ALA A 100 -5.99 4.89 5.61
N PHE A 101 -5.14 5.58 6.39
CA PHE A 101 -4.51 6.83 5.93
C PHE A 101 -3.43 6.57 4.89
N ALA A 102 -2.60 5.55 5.08
CA ALA A 102 -1.59 5.18 4.10
C ALA A 102 -2.24 4.75 2.76
N LEU A 103 -3.33 3.98 2.81
CA LEU A 103 -4.11 3.61 1.63
C LEU A 103 -4.78 4.82 0.97
N SER A 104 -5.41 5.71 1.75
CA SER A 104 -6.02 6.92 1.20
C SER A 104 -4.98 7.84 0.54
N ALA A 105 -3.77 7.95 1.11
CA ALA A 105 -2.67 8.69 0.51
C ALA A 105 -2.22 8.05 -0.81
N ALA A 106 -2.14 6.72 -0.88
CA ALA A 106 -1.80 5.98 -2.10
C ALA A 106 -2.84 6.18 -3.21
N GLU A 107 -4.13 6.16 -2.85
CA GLU A 107 -5.23 6.43 -3.77
C GLU A 107 -5.18 7.87 -4.32
N VAL A 108 -4.84 8.85 -3.48
CA VAL A 108 -4.65 10.24 -3.91
C VAL A 108 -3.44 10.36 -4.83
N ASP A 109 -2.30 9.76 -4.47
CA ASP A 109 -1.09 9.79 -5.29
C ASP A 109 -1.32 9.15 -6.68
N LEU A 110 -2.03 8.03 -6.73
CA LEU A 110 -2.49 7.40 -7.97
C LEU A 110 -3.32 8.36 -8.84
N LYS A 111 -4.30 9.05 -8.25
CA LYS A 111 -5.14 10.01 -8.99
C LYS A 111 -4.34 11.17 -9.59
N HIS A 112 -3.19 11.48 -9.00
CA HIS A 112 -2.26 12.49 -9.49
C HIS A 112 -1.11 11.93 -10.33
N GLY A 113 -1.15 10.66 -10.74
CA GLY A 113 -0.16 10.07 -11.63
C GLY A 113 1.12 9.62 -10.94
N PHE A 114 1.03 9.16 -9.69
CA PHE A 114 2.14 8.67 -8.88
C PHE A 114 3.24 9.72 -8.64
N LEU A 115 2.85 10.81 -7.98
CA LEU A 115 3.76 11.93 -7.71
C LEU A 115 4.81 11.60 -6.65
N SER A 116 4.51 10.70 -5.71
CA SER A 116 5.48 10.33 -4.68
C SER A 116 6.73 9.71 -5.29
N LYS A 117 7.89 10.19 -4.82
CA LYS A 117 9.23 9.66 -5.14
C LYS A 117 9.96 9.18 -3.89
N ALA A 118 9.27 9.10 -2.74
CA ALA A 118 9.87 8.62 -1.51
C ALA A 118 10.29 7.14 -1.66
N THR A 119 11.48 6.82 -1.16
CA THR A 119 11.94 5.43 -1.06
C THR A 119 11.23 4.73 0.08
N PHE A 120 11.27 3.39 0.07
CA PHE A 120 10.72 2.60 1.15
C PHE A 120 11.33 2.98 2.50
N ASP A 121 12.66 3.07 2.57
CA ASP A 121 13.37 3.41 3.79
C ASP A 121 12.95 4.78 4.32
N LEU A 122 12.79 5.79 3.45
CA LEU A 122 12.33 7.11 3.88
C LEU A 122 10.90 7.06 4.46
N CYS A 123 10.00 6.30 3.84
CA CYS A 123 8.64 6.12 4.33
C CYS A 123 8.56 5.30 5.62
N ALA A 124 9.42 4.28 5.74
CA ALA A 124 9.46 3.38 6.88
C ALA A 124 10.12 4.03 8.12
N ASP A 125 11.15 4.83 7.90
CA ASP A 125 11.97 5.47 8.94
C ASP A 125 11.59 6.93 9.19
N SER A 126 10.56 7.48 8.53
CA SER A 126 10.14 8.89 8.72
C SER A 126 9.93 9.23 10.20
N ASP A 127 10.99 9.74 10.80
CA ASP A 127 10.99 10.25 12.13
C ASP A 127 10.17 11.52 12.10
N GLY A 128 9.01 11.46 12.74
CA GLY A 128 8.20 12.62 13.08
C GLY A 128 9.14 13.70 13.61
N SER A 129 9.30 14.72 12.77
CA SER A 129 9.85 16.02 13.15
C SER A 129 9.05 16.58 14.31
#